data_AF-A0A7L4PED6-F1
#
_entry.id   AF-A0A7L4PED6-F1
#
_cell.length_a   1.000
_cell.length_b   1.000
_cell.length_c   1.000
_cell.angle_alpha   90.00
_cell.angle_beta   90.00
_cell.angle_gamma   90.00
#
_symmetry.space_group_name_H-M   'P 1'
#
loop_
_entity.id
_entity.type
_entity.pdbx_description
1 polymer ?
#
loop_
_entity_poly.entity_id
_entity_poly.type
_entity_poly.pdbx_seq_one_letter_code
_entity_poly.pdbx_strand_id
1 'polypeptide(L)'
;MKKCLTCDMIHMLDKSYPIRNARHGTSYGRCDWHAWDDDVVWICDVCGRSQFDENIAWCHRNDKYVCNSCSENQRIEEKYWFWQHYLLLKCPSCGEKHPILSRAEYLGEHPWQTNPYKCIDMPIWYPGGRILTEVPKKKMVSCPSCKRKLTISNAGEYQCPSCHSRFIIKEK
;
A
#
# COMPACT_ATOMS: atom_id res chain seq x y z
N MET A 1 13.70 -17.33 11.00
CA MET A 1 13.14 -16.04 10.55
C MET A 1 11.94 -15.72 11.43
N LYS A 2 11.91 -14.58 12.11
CA LYS A 2 10.84 -14.21 13.05
C LYS A 2 9.61 -13.74 12.25
N LYS A 3 8.38 -13.99 12.73
CA LYS A 3 7.14 -13.54 12.08
C LYS A 3 6.77 -12.13 12.54
N CYS A 4 6.05 -11.37 11.71
CA CYS A 4 5.44 -10.13 12.14
C CYS A 4 4.32 -10.42 13.14
N LEU A 5 4.39 -9.84 14.35
CA LEU A 5 3.41 -10.03 15.41
C LEU A 5 2.03 -9.50 15.00
N THR A 6 1.95 -8.31 14.38
CA THR A 6 0.68 -7.74 13.94
C THR A 6 0.04 -8.61 12.86
N CYS A 7 0.81 -9.09 11.88
CA CYS A 7 0.31 -10.03 10.89
C CYS A 7 -0.24 -11.32 11.54
N ASP A 8 0.43 -11.85 12.56
CA ASP A 8 -0.02 -13.05 13.27
C ASP A 8 -1.36 -12.80 14.00
N MET A 9 -1.49 -11.66 14.68
CA MET A 9 -2.74 -11.24 15.33
C MET A 9 -3.89 -11.09 14.32
N ILE A 10 -3.64 -10.45 13.17
CA ILE A 10 -4.65 -10.32 12.11
C ILE A 10 -5.01 -11.70 11.56
N HIS A 11 -4.02 -12.55 11.30
CA HIS A 11 -4.24 -13.93 10.80
C HIS A 11 -5.03 -14.81 11.77
N MET A 12 -4.98 -14.53 13.07
CA MET A 12 -5.82 -15.22 14.06
C MET A 12 -7.31 -14.91 13.85
N LEU A 13 -7.65 -13.69 13.41
CA LEU A 13 -9.02 -13.24 13.17
C LEU A 13 -9.49 -13.46 11.72
N ASP A 14 -8.60 -13.27 10.76
CA ASP A 14 -8.83 -13.46 9.33
C ASP A 14 -7.79 -14.42 8.76
N LYS A 15 -8.19 -15.69 8.59
CA LYS A 15 -7.30 -16.75 8.11
C LYS A 15 -6.79 -16.54 6.68
N SER A 16 -7.41 -15.64 5.91
CA SER A 16 -6.93 -15.26 4.58
C SER A 16 -5.75 -14.30 4.62
N TYR A 17 -5.52 -13.62 5.76
CA TYR A 17 -4.47 -12.63 5.88
C TYR A 17 -3.08 -13.30 5.95
N PRO A 18 -2.12 -12.97 5.08
CA PRO A 18 -0.82 -13.63 5.04
C PRO A 18 0.11 -13.14 6.14
N ILE A 19 0.89 -14.07 6.68
CA ILE A 19 1.93 -13.74 7.67
C ILE A 19 3.22 -13.38 6.93
N ARG A 20 3.71 -12.15 7.16
CA ARG A 20 4.99 -11.66 6.64
C ARG A 20 6.14 -11.92 7.60
N ASN A 21 7.34 -12.00 7.04
CA ASN A 21 8.57 -12.08 7.82
C ASN A 21 8.85 -10.75 8.51
N ALA A 22 9.34 -10.83 9.73
CA ALA A 22 9.84 -9.68 10.43
C ALA A 22 11.19 -9.26 9.86
N ARG A 23 11.32 -7.98 9.57
CA ARG A 23 12.54 -7.27 9.17
C ARG A 23 13.02 -6.31 10.26
N HIS A 24 12.09 -5.93 11.12
CA HIS A 24 12.23 -4.90 12.15
C HIS A 24 11.87 -5.44 13.54
N GLY A 25 12.17 -4.64 14.56
CA GLY A 25 11.78 -4.88 15.96
C GLY A 25 12.62 -5.94 16.67
N THR A 26 13.47 -5.48 17.59
CA THR A 26 14.33 -6.32 18.45
C THR A 26 13.50 -7.20 19.40
N SER A 27 12.49 -6.60 20.04
CA SER A 27 11.61 -7.28 21.01
C SER A 27 10.51 -8.12 20.34
N TYR A 28 9.79 -7.55 19.38
CA TYR A 28 8.69 -8.19 18.65
C TYR A 28 8.91 -8.01 17.16
N GLY A 29 8.79 -9.09 16.39
CA GLY A 29 9.06 -9.02 14.97
C GLY A 29 8.03 -8.15 14.25
N ARG A 30 8.48 -7.25 13.37
CA ARG A 30 7.62 -6.38 12.53
C ARG A 30 8.06 -6.46 11.06
N CYS A 31 7.09 -6.48 10.15
CA CYS A 31 7.34 -6.34 8.70
C CYS A 31 7.26 -4.86 8.30
N ASP A 32 7.57 -4.53 7.05
CA ASP A 32 7.56 -3.15 6.59
C ASP A 32 6.15 -2.52 6.69
N TRP A 33 5.08 -3.32 6.63
CA TRP A 33 3.69 -2.81 6.70
C TRP A 33 3.32 -2.33 8.10
N HIS A 34 3.87 -2.99 9.12
CA HIS A 34 3.58 -2.75 10.53
C HIS A 34 4.83 -2.26 11.27
N ALA A 35 5.70 -1.55 10.55
CA ALA A 35 6.90 -0.96 11.08
C ALA A 35 6.57 0.15 12.08
N TRP A 36 7.48 0.37 13.02
CA TRP A 36 7.34 1.38 14.07
C TRP A 36 8.03 2.70 13.70
N ASP A 37 7.91 3.69 14.58
CA ASP A 37 8.53 4.99 14.39
C ASP A 37 10.07 4.93 14.40
N ASP A 38 10.67 3.96 15.07
CA ASP A 38 12.12 3.71 15.06
C ASP A 38 12.65 3.00 13.82
N ASP A 39 11.78 2.37 13.02
CA ASP A 39 12.15 1.62 11.82
C ASP A 39 12.24 2.49 10.54
N VAL A 40 11.90 3.79 10.65
CA VAL A 40 12.00 4.81 9.58
C VAL A 40 11.34 4.38 8.26
N VAL A 41 10.17 3.74 8.34
CA VAL A 41 9.43 3.31 7.14
C VAL A 41 8.42 4.36 6.70
N TRP A 42 7.63 4.88 7.64
CA TRP A 42 6.55 5.82 7.35
C TRP A 42 6.92 7.23 7.77
N ILE A 43 7.56 7.98 6.86
CA ILE A 43 8.01 9.34 7.13
C ILE A 43 6.92 10.34 6.71
N CYS A 44 6.51 11.22 7.62
CA CYS A 44 5.58 12.29 7.29
C CYS A 44 6.24 13.35 6.40
N ASP A 45 5.63 13.68 5.27
CA ASP A 45 6.11 14.71 4.33
C ASP A 45 5.99 16.15 4.85
N VAL A 46 5.33 16.35 5.99
CA VAL A 46 5.17 17.68 6.61
C VAL A 46 6.26 17.95 7.64
N CYS A 47 6.50 17.01 8.57
CA CYS A 47 7.45 17.20 9.67
C CYS A 47 8.73 16.37 9.56
N GLY A 48 8.83 15.46 8.59
CA GLY A 48 9.99 14.57 8.41
C GLY A 48 10.15 13.50 9.48
N ARG A 49 9.20 13.34 10.41
CA ARG A 49 9.26 12.33 11.46
C ARG A 49 8.68 11.01 10.98
N SER A 50 9.34 9.92 11.35
CA SER A 50 8.81 8.57 11.22
C SER A 50 7.62 8.36 12.16
N GLN A 51 6.68 7.49 11.78
CA GLN A 51 5.43 7.25 12.49
C GLN A 51 5.03 5.77 12.42
N PHE A 52 4.19 5.39 13.37
CA PHE A 52 3.41 4.16 13.29
C PHE A 52 2.37 4.24 12.17
N ASP A 53 2.05 3.09 11.60
CA ASP A 53 0.94 2.90 10.66
C ASP A 53 -0.41 3.39 11.22
N GLU A 54 -0.62 3.27 12.54
CA GLU A 54 -1.82 3.78 13.22
C GLU A 54 -1.85 5.32 13.37
N ASN A 55 -0.76 6.03 13.08
CA ASN A 55 -0.62 7.47 13.29
C ASN A 55 -0.36 8.27 12.00
N ILE A 56 -0.39 7.61 10.85
CA ILE A 56 -0.07 8.23 9.56
C ILE A 56 -1.04 7.78 8.49
N ALA A 57 -1.39 8.68 7.58
CA ALA A 57 -2.25 8.42 6.43
C ALA A 57 -1.50 8.71 5.13
N TRP A 58 -1.89 8.04 4.05
CA TRP A 58 -1.33 8.24 2.72
C TRP A 58 -2.35 8.89 1.79
N CYS A 59 -1.92 9.91 1.05
CA CYS A 59 -2.70 10.58 0.02
C CYS A 59 -2.34 10.03 -1.35
N HIS A 60 -3.20 9.18 -1.92
CA HIS A 60 -2.98 8.61 -3.26
C HIS A 60 -2.88 9.65 -4.39
N ARG A 61 -3.50 10.84 -4.22
CA ARG A 61 -3.49 11.91 -5.23
C ARG A 61 -2.13 12.59 -5.37
N ASN A 62 -1.45 12.78 -4.23
CA ASN A 62 -0.19 13.53 -4.18
C ASN A 62 1.01 12.65 -3.84
N ASP A 63 0.77 11.37 -3.55
CA ASP A 63 1.77 10.41 -3.11
C ASP A 63 2.55 10.87 -1.87
N LYS A 64 1.84 11.43 -0.90
CA LYS A 64 2.41 11.99 0.34
C LYS A 64 1.80 11.34 1.58
N TYR A 65 2.60 11.23 2.63
CA TYR A 65 2.21 10.80 3.96
C TYR A 65 2.03 11.98 4.91
N VAL A 66 1.02 11.89 5.75
CA VAL A 66 0.66 12.94 6.71
C VAL A 66 0.39 12.30 8.06
N CYS A 67 1.08 12.73 9.11
CA CYS A 67 0.89 12.21 10.47
C CYS A 67 -0.23 12.92 11.21
N ASN A 68 -0.75 12.27 12.25
CA ASN A 68 -1.84 12.75 13.09
C ASN A 68 -1.53 14.09 13.80
N SER A 69 -0.25 14.41 13.98
CA SER A 69 0.23 15.61 14.67
C SER A 69 0.34 16.81 13.71
N CYS A 70 0.46 16.55 12.40
CA CYS A 70 0.55 17.58 11.37
C CYS A 70 -0.77 17.84 10.65
N SER A 71 -1.86 17.23 11.10
CA SER A 71 -3.14 17.24 10.41
C SER A 71 -4.31 17.27 11.39
N GLU A 72 -5.38 17.97 10.99
CA GLU A 72 -6.68 17.82 11.62
C GLU A 72 -7.13 16.36 11.51
N ASN A 73 -7.43 15.73 12.64
CA ASN A 73 -7.85 14.35 12.70
C ASN A 73 -9.27 14.19 13.24
N GLN A 74 -9.97 13.16 12.75
CA GLN A 74 -11.29 12.76 13.21
C GLN A 74 -11.25 11.29 13.60
N ARG A 75 -11.68 10.99 14.82
CA ARG A 75 -11.84 9.62 15.32
C ARG A 75 -13.17 9.03 14.88
N ILE A 76 -13.15 7.80 14.39
CA ILE A 76 -14.32 7.05 13.94
C ILE A 76 -14.44 5.77 14.76
N GLU A 77 -15.55 5.60 15.48
CA GLU A 77 -15.84 4.43 16.34
C GLU A 77 -16.43 3.27 15.52
N GLU A 78 -15.60 2.65 14.70
CA GLU A 78 -15.95 1.47 13.91
C GLU A 78 -14.89 0.37 14.09
N LYS A 79 -15.36 -0.86 14.29
CA LYS A 79 -14.49 -2.01 14.54
C LYS A 79 -13.93 -2.58 13.23
N TYR A 80 -12.67 -3.00 13.28
CA TYR A 80 -12.02 -3.78 12.22
C TYR A 80 -10.87 -4.60 12.81
N TRP A 81 -10.78 -5.87 12.43
CA TRP A 81 -9.95 -6.86 13.12
C TRP A 81 -10.06 -6.74 14.65
N PHE A 82 -8.97 -6.45 15.37
CA PHE A 82 -8.97 -6.26 16.82
C PHE A 82 -9.09 -4.78 17.27
N TRP A 83 -9.04 -3.82 16.34
CA TRP A 83 -9.20 -2.40 16.66
C TRP A 83 -10.68 -2.01 16.80
N GLN A 84 -10.93 -1.02 17.67
CA GLN A 84 -12.29 -0.53 17.95
C GLN A 84 -12.61 0.81 17.27
N HIS A 85 -11.60 1.51 16.78
CA HIS A 85 -11.70 2.82 16.15
C HIS A 85 -10.52 3.03 15.21
N TYR A 86 -10.63 4.04 14.35
CA TYR A 86 -9.50 4.55 13.55
C TYR A 86 -9.55 6.08 13.43
N LEU A 87 -8.47 6.66 12.91
CA LEU A 87 -8.39 8.09 12.60
C LEU A 87 -8.51 8.33 11.10
N LEU A 88 -9.24 9.39 10.75
CA LEU A 88 -9.20 10.05 9.46
C LEU A 88 -8.35 11.31 9.57
N LEU A 89 -7.33 11.45 8.74
CA LEU A 89 -6.42 12.60 8.71
C LEU A 89 -6.69 13.46 7.48
N LYS A 90 -6.89 14.77 7.68
CA LYS A 90 -7.08 15.73 6.59
C LYS A 90 -5.76 16.02 5.88
N CYS A 91 -5.68 15.68 4.60
CA CYS A 91 -4.51 15.94 3.80
C CYS A 91 -4.40 17.43 3.45
N PRO A 92 -3.30 18.12 3.79
CA PRO A 92 -3.13 19.52 3.44
C PRO A 92 -2.92 19.74 1.93
N SER A 93 -2.57 18.69 1.18
CA SER A 93 -2.30 18.80 -0.27
C SER A 93 -3.55 18.61 -1.13
N CYS A 94 -4.49 17.72 -0.79
CA CYS A 94 -5.72 17.52 -1.56
C CYS A 94 -7.01 18.00 -0.87
N GLY A 95 -6.95 18.35 0.43
CA GLY A 95 -8.11 18.78 1.23
C GLY A 95 -8.99 17.64 1.74
N GLU A 96 -8.84 16.42 1.21
CA GLU A 96 -9.63 15.24 1.58
C GLU A 96 -9.15 14.61 2.90
N LYS A 97 -10.03 13.84 3.54
CA LYS A 97 -9.68 13.00 4.68
C LYS A 97 -9.27 11.59 4.22
N HIS A 98 -8.18 11.07 4.77
CA HIS A 98 -7.68 9.73 4.48
C HIS A 98 -7.58 8.89 5.76
N PRO A 99 -7.93 7.60 5.73
CA PRO A 99 -7.72 6.72 6.86
C PRO A 99 -6.22 6.54 7.13
N ILE A 100 -5.89 6.33 8.41
CA ILE A 100 -4.57 5.83 8.82
C ILE A 100 -4.24 4.50 8.13
N LEU A 101 -2.95 4.19 8.00
CA LEU A 101 -2.47 3.07 7.18
C LEU A 101 -3.06 1.72 7.61
N SER A 102 -3.22 1.47 8.92
CA SER A 102 -3.83 0.21 9.39
C SER A 102 -5.27 0.03 8.91
N ARG A 103 -6.05 1.11 8.84
CA ARG A 103 -7.40 1.09 8.27
C ARG A 103 -7.38 1.07 6.75
N ALA A 104 -6.48 1.82 6.11
CA ALA A 104 -6.30 1.78 4.66
C ALA A 104 -5.96 0.35 4.19
N GLU A 105 -5.15 -0.38 4.96
CA GLU A 105 -4.84 -1.78 4.71
C GLU A 105 -6.08 -2.67 4.75
N TYR A 106 -6.88 -2.55 5.80
CA TYR A 106 -8.14 -3.28 5.93
C TYR A 106 -9.08 -3.03 4.75
N LEU A 107 -9.08 -1.81 4.20
CA LEU A 107 -9.90 -1.40 3.06
C LEU A 107 -9.30 -1.75 1.70
N GLY A 108 -8.06 -2.25 1.63
CA GLY A 108 -7.39 -2.49 0.34
C GLY A 108 -6.80 -1.23 -0.32
N GLU A 109 -6.73 -0.12 0.42
CA GLU A 109 -6.32 1.20 -0.04
C GLU A 109 -4.88 1.56 0.38
N HIS A 110 -4.16 0.66 1.05
CA HIS A 110 -2.78 0.88 1.45
C HIS A 110 -1.89 1.20 0.23
N PRO A 111 -0.87 2.08 0.33
CA PRO A 111 0.04 2.42 -0.78
C PRO A 111 0.63 1.20 -1.49
N TRP A 112 0.86 0.12 -0.74
CA TRP A 112 1.40 -1.13 -1.29
C TRP A 112 0.34 -2.11 -1.80
N GLN A 113 -0.95 -1.91 -1.49
CA GLN A 113 -2.06 -2.63 -2.14
C GLN A 113 -2.48 -1.95 -3.43
N THR A 114 -2.49 -0.62 -3.45
CA THR A 114 -2.89 0.18 -4.62
C THR A 114 -1.82 0.19 -5.72
N ASN A 115 -0.55 0.00 -5.35
CA ASN A 115 0.54 -0.17 -6.29
C ASN A 115 1.48 -1.31 -5.86
N PRO A 116 1.26 -2.56 -6.35
CA PRO A 116 2.07 -3.70 -5.94
C PRO A 116 3.55 -3.59 -6.37
N TYR A 117 3.90 -2.68 -7.29
CA TYR A 117 5.29 -2.42 -7.66
C TYR A 117 6.06 -1.62 -6.62
N LYS A 118 5.37 -0.94 -5.69
CA LYS A 118 5.98 -0.29 -4.53
C LYS A 118 6.21 -1.26 -3.38
N CYS A 119 5.51 -2.39 -3.39
CA CYS A 119 5.63 -3.38 -2.34
C CYS A 119 6.89 -4.22 -2.58
N ILE A 120 7.82 -4.17 -1.63
CA ILE A 120 8.99 -5.05 -1.60
C ILE A 120 8.75 -6.31 -0.74
N ASP A 121 7.55 -6.40 -0.14
CA ASP A 121 7.16 -7.43 0.81
C ASP A 121 5.96 -8.23 0.28
N MET A 122 6.24 -9.41 -0.27
CA MET A 122 5.22 -10.36 -0.72
C MET A 122 4.95 -11.44 0.35
N PRO A 123 3.74 -12.01 0.40
CA PRO A 123 2.59 -11.74 -0.48
C PRO A 123 1.76 -10.50 -0.05
N ILE A 124 1.04 -9.90 -1.01
CA ILE A 124 0.10 -8.78 -0.78
C ILE A 124 -1.31 -9.34 -0.61
N TRP A 125 -2.01 -8.89 0.42
CA TRP A 125 -3.41 -9.25 0.67
C TRP A 125 -4.34 -8.14 0.21
N TYR A 126 -5.50 -8.53 -0.30
CA TYR A 126 -6.61 -7.64 -0.65
C TYR A 126 -7.87 -8.07 0.10
N PRO A 127 -8.79 -7.13 0.37
CA PRO A 127 -10.10 -7.46 0.93
C PRO A 127 -10.80 -8.58 0.15
N GLY A 128 -11.48 -9.47 0.88
CA GLY A 128 -12.11 -10.67 0.33
C GLY A 128 -11.15 -11.88 0.19
N GLY A 129 -9.95 -11.81 0.77
CA GLY A 129 -9.02 -12.93 0.86
C GLY A 129 -8.19 -13.19 -0.39
N ARG A 130 -8.20 -12.26 -1.35
CA ARG A 130 -7.36 -12.37 -2.55
C ARG A 130 -5.91 -12.08 -2.19
N ILE A 131 -5.01 -13.01 -2.53
CA ILE A 131 -3.58 -12.90 -2.27
C ILE A 131 -2.82 -12.79 -3.59
N LEU A 132 -1.94 -11.80 -3.69
CA LEU A 132 -0.94 -11.71 -4.75
C LEU A 132 0.38 -12.26 -4.21
N THR A 133 0.92 -13.30 -4.86
CA THR A 133 2.17 -13.97 -4.47
C THR A 133 3.36 -13.59 -5.33
N GLU A 134 3.14 -12.95 -6.48
CA GLU A 134 4.17 -12.46 -7.38
C GLU A 134 3.90 -11.01 -7.82
N VAL A 135 4.95 -10.19 -7.92
CA VAL A 135 4.81 -8.84 -8.48
C VAL A 135 4.51 -8.98 -9.98
N PRO A 136 3.48 -8.30 -10.53
CA PRO A 136 3.17 -8.41 -11.94
C PRO A 136 4.38 -7.96 -12.77
N LYS A 137 4.71 -8.67 -13.85
CA LYS A 137 5.90 -8.34 -14.66
C LYS A 137 5.58 -7.13 -15.54
N LYS A 138 6.19 -5.97 -15.26
CA LYS A 138 6.24 -4.85 -16.22
C LYS A 138 7.01 -5.30 -17.46
N LYS A 139 6.33 -5.34 -18.59
CA LYS A 139 6.97 -5.56 -19.88
C LYS A 139 7.11 -4.22 -20.57
N MET A 140 8.33 -3.93 -21.00
CA MET A 140 8.57 -2.81 -21.90
C MET A 140 8.27 -3.29 -23.31
N VAL A 141 7.24 -2.72 -23.92
CA VAL A 141 6.86 -2.99 -25.30
C VAL A 141 7.09 -1.75 -26.14
N SER A 142 7.49 -1.95 -27.39
CA SER A 142 7.56 -0.84 -28.34
C SER A 142 6.25 -0.79 -29.10
N CYS A 143 5.64 0.39 -29.19
CA CYS A 143 4.49 0.62 -30.04
C CYS A 143 4.83 0.16 -31.48
N PRO A 144 4.01 -0.70 -32.12
CA PRO A 144 4.31 -1.19 -33.46
C PRO A 144 4.43 -0.07 -34.50
N SER A 145 3.59 0.96 -34.37
CA SER A 145 3.48 2.08 -35.31
C SER A 145 4.57 3.14 -35.12
N CYS A 146 4.76 3.66 -33.91
CA CYS A 146 5.69 4.79 -33.67
C CYS A 146 6.99 4.39 -32.93
N LYS A 147 7.17 3.11 -32.61
CA LYS A 147 8.33 2.57 -31.87
C LYS A 147 8.56 3.15 -30.47
N ARG A 148 7.68 4.01 -29.97
CA ARG A 148 7.74 4.51 -28.59
C ARG A 148 7.70 3.35 -27.60
N LYS A 149 8.62 3.37 -26.64
CA LYS A 149 8.65 2.40 -25.54
C LYS A 149 7.51 2.72 -24.56
N LEU A 150 6.74 1.69 -24.23
CA LEU A 150 5.60 1.72 -23.33
C LEU A 150 5.81 0.65 -22.27
N THR A 151 5.42 0.96 -21.04
CA THR A 151 5.44 0.02 -19.94
C THR A 151 4.03 -0.49 -19.73
N ILE A 152 3.83 -1.79 -19.91
CA ILE A 152 2.53 -2.45 -19.74
C ILE A 152 2.61 -3.50 -18.64
N SER A 153 1.48 -3.73 -17.96
CA SER A 153 1.35 -4.67 -16.85
C SER A 153 0.82 -6.03 -17.29
N ASN A 154 -0.15 -6.07 -18.21
CA ASN A 154 -0.86 -7.29 -18.60
C ASN A 154 -0.91 -7.46 -20.12
N ALA A 155 -1.33 -8.63 -20.59
CA ALA A 155 -1.79 -8.76 -21.96
C ALA A 155 -3.13 -8.03 -22.16
N GLY A 156 -3.45 -7.70 -23.41
CA GLY A 156 -4.68 -6.99 -23.75
C GLY A 156 -4.52 -6.02 -24.90
N GLU A 157 -5.58 -5.27 -25.17
CA GLU A 157 -5.59 -4.19 -26.16
C GLU A 157 -5.12 -2.88 -25.51
N TYR A 158 -4.18 -2.20 -26.18
CA TYR A 158 -3.59 -0.96 -25.71
C TYR A 158 -3.67 0.11 -26.80
N GLN A 159 -3.88 1.36 -26.39
CA GLN A 159 -3.76 2.52 -27.26
C GLN A 159 -2.44 3.25 -26.97
N CYS A 160 -1.63 3.49 -28.00
CA CYS A 160 -0.39 4.25 -27.84
C CYS A 160 -0.70 5.73 -27.51
N PRO A 161 -0.16 6.31 -26.43
CA PRO A 161 -0.39 7.71 -26.08
C PRO A 161 0.27 8.71 -27.04
N SER A 162 1.16 8.24 -27.93
CA SER A 162 1.92 9.11 -28.83
C SER A 162 1.36 9.19 -30.25
N CYS A 163 0.83 8.08 -30.76
CA CYS A 163 0.30 8.00 -32.12
C CYS A 163 -1.14 7.48 -32.17
N HIS A 164 -1.74 7.21 -31.00
CA HIS A 164 -3.11 6.72 -30.85
C HIS A 164 -3.43 5.39 -31.55
N SER A 165 -2.43 4.72 -32.14
CA SER A 165 -2.56 3.39 -32.72
C SER A 165 -2.95 2.37 -31.64
N ARG A 166 -3.95 1.55 -31.93
CA ARG A 166 -4.30 0.40 -31.08
C ARG A 166 -3.46 -0.81 -31.45
N PHE A 167 -3.03 -1.58 -30.47
CA PHE A 167 -2.28 -2.82 -30.68
C PHE A 167 -2.58 -3.81 -29.55
N ILE A 168 -2.47 -5.10 -29.85
CA ILE A 168 -2.72 -6.18 -28.90
C ILE A 168 -1.40 -6.76 -28.43
N ILE A 169 -1.28 -6.91 -27.12
CA ILE A 169 -0.19 -7.64 -26.49
C ILE A 169 -0.75 -8.99 -26.04
N LYS A 170 -0.19 -10.07 -26.57
CA LYS A 170 -0.54 -11.43 -26.18
C LYS A 170 0.21 -11.84 -24.91
N GLU A 171 -0.40 -12.68 -24.08
CA GLU A 171 0.35 -13.42 -23.07
C GLU A 171 1.39 -14.29 -23.79
N LYS A 172 2.60 -14.34 -23.23
CA LYS A 172 3.66 -15.21 -23.68
C LYS A 172 3.71 -16.39 -22.75
#